data_AF-A0A7V1QS01-F1
#
_entry.id   AF-A0A7V1QS01-F1
#
_cell.length_a   1.000
_cell.length_b   1.000
_cell.length_c   1.000
_cell.angle_alpha   90.00
_cell.angle_beta   90.00
_cell.angle_gamma   90.00
#
_symmetry.space_group_name_H-M   'P 1'
#
loop_
_entity.id
_entity.type
_entity.pdbx_description
1 polymer ?
#
loop_
_entity_poly.entity_id
_entity_poly.type
_entity_poly.pdbx_seq_one_letter_code
_entity_poly.pdbx_strand_id
1 'polypeptide(L)'
;MAGPVVTISRQLGSGGDEIATLVAQRLGVPLLDREVISRAAQVAGVSEEALRAAERHSSLLSRMLESLGKFGAAGGGEGVALEGLSSTMLLTTSADFRALLERVLREIAAAGPAVILGHAAQIALRDTPGTLHVFIHAPAEFRAAHLARTEGIPLAQARREIEVSDRERVRFYQSAYHVNWYDLRLYDLVLDTSVIGVHRAADVIAEVARQCCAEAAEPALTPAAGRGARGEGEAATEPERAEAHTVTLNGETVHLRPMRPGDAGALLVLARSLPPEDLLFLRRDVTDERVIDAWARDVADGRVITVLAESESGEVLGEASLYPSDVPWTRHVAEVRVITAPRVRGKGLGRILLREIMAAARAAGIEKLTAQMTVEQVAARRLFEAVGFKEEGRFRAYARDQAGTPHDLVVMTYTAPAA
;
A
#
# COMPACT_ATOMS: atom_id res chain seq x y z
N MET A 1 -18.89 4.97 -29.28
CA MET A 1 -17.81 4.52 -28.37
C MET A 1 -18.16 5.00 -26.97
N ALA A 2 -17.78 4.28 -25.93
CA ALA A 2 -17.83 4.83 -24.58
C ALA A 2 -16.80 5.98 -24.50
N GLY A 3 -17.24 7.15 -24.05
CA GLY A 3 -16.35 8.30 -23.81
C GLY A 3 -15.53 8.14 -22.52
N PRO A 4 -14.64 9.11 -22.21
CA PRO A 4 -13.59 8.93 -21.23
C PRO A 4 -14.07 8.89 -19.79
N VAL A 5 -13.38 8.08 -18.99
CA VAL A 5 -13.43 8.12 -17.52
C VAL A 5 -12.13 8.71 -17.00
N VAL A 6 -12.15 9.92 -16.45
CA VAL A 6 -10.95 10.63 -15.99
C VAL A 6 -10.93 10.69 -14.47
N THR A 7 -9.93 10.09 -13.82
CA THR A 7 -9.79 10.18 -12.36
C THR A 7 -8.79 11.28 -12.00
N ILE A 8 -9.16 12.21 -11.10
CA ILE A 8 -8.30 13.32 -10.69
C ILE A 8 -7.97 13.20 -9.20
N SER A 9 -6.71 12.89 -8.91
CA SER A 9 -6.12 13.06 -7.58
C SER A 9 -5.44 14.43 -7.48
N ARG A 10 -5.53 15.09 -6.31
CA ARG A 10 -4.97 16.43 -6.12
C ARG A 10 -4.41 16.67 -4.72
N GLN A 11 -3.36 17.48 -4.64
CA GLN A 11 -2.95 18.18 -3.42
C GLN A 11 -3.95 19.26 -3.04
N LEU A 12 -4.20 19.45 -1.73
CA LEU A 12 -5.04 20.55 -1.25
C LEU A 12 -4.43 21.90 -1.65
N GLY A 13 -5.26 22.84 -2.12
CA GLY A 13 -4.84 24.15 -2.59
C GLY A 13 -4.18 24.18 -3.98
N SER A 14 -4.07 23.05 -4.69
CA SER A 14 -3.48 23.01 -6.04
C SER A 14 -4.38 23.55 -7.16
N GLY A 15 -5.66 23.85 -6.88
CA GLY A 15 -6.66 24.15 -7.91
C GLY A 15 -7.21 22.90 -8.63
N GLY A 16 -6.88 21.69 -8.15
CA GLY A 16 -7.36 20.42 -8.74
C GLY A 16 -8.89 20.27 -8.77
N ASP A 17 -9.61 20.85 -7.82
CA ASP A 17 -11.07 20.84 -7.73
C ASP A 17 -11.72 21.72 -8.82
N GLU A 18 -11.14 22.89 -9.09
CA GLU A 18 -11.51 23.77 -10.22
C GLU A 18 -11.18 23.10 -11.55
N ILE A 19 -9.99 22.48 -11.66
CA ILE A 19 -9.57 21.71 -12.83
C ILE A 19 -10.57 20.59 -13.12
N ALA A 20 -10.97 19.81 -12.12
CA ALA A 20 -11.91 18.71 -12.33
C ALA A 20 -13.28 19.18 -12.82
N THR A 21 -13.79 20.29 -12.26
CA THR A 21 -15.01 20.96 -12.73
C THR A 21 -14.88 21.39 -14.19
N LEU A 22 -13.76 22.02 -14.55
CA LEU A 22 -13.49 22.50 -15.90
C LEU A 22 -13.23 21.38 -16.91
N VAL A 23 -12.65 20.24 -16.51
CA VAL A 23 -12.47 19.05 -17.36
C VAL A 23 -13.83 18.42 -17.65
N ALA A 24 -14.68 18.25 -16.63
CA ALA A 24 -16.04 17.73 -16.80
C ALA A 24 -16.86 18.58 -17.79
N GLN A 25 -16.80 19.91 -17.66
CA GLN A 25 -17.43 20.85 -18.59
C GLN A 25 -16.87 20.73 -20.03
N ARG A 26 -15.55 20.62 -20.21
CA ARG A 26 -14.89 20.50 -21.52
C ARG A 26 -15.11 19.17 -22.23
N LEU A 27 -15.41 18.12 -21.48
CA LEU A 27 -15.73 16.79 -22.00
C LEU A 27 -17.24 16.58 -22.17
N GLY A 28 -18.08 17.40 -21.52
CA GLY A 28 -19.54 17.23 -21.53
C GLY A 28 -20.01 16.04 -20.69
N VAL A 29 -19.28 15.72 -19.61
CA VAL A 29 -19.51 14.53 -18.76
C VAL A 29 -19.76 14.94 -17.30
N PRO A 30 -20.44 14.12 -16.47
CA PRO A 30 -20.63 14.42 -15.05
C PRO A 30 -19.30 14.45 -14.28
N LEU A 31 -19.22 15.35 -13.30
CA LEU A 31 -18.19 15.33 -12.25
C LEU A 31 -18.75 14.57 -11.03
N LEU A 32 -18.07 13.50 -10.63
CA LEU A 32 -18.47 12.62 -9.54
C LEU A 32 -17.46 12.72 -8.38
N ASP A 33 -17.98 13.14 -7.23
CA ASP A 33 -17.28 13.20 -5.94
C ASP A 33 -18.26 12.60 -4.91
N ARG A 34 -19.22 13.42 -4.47
CA ARG A 34 -20.22 13.04 -3.46
C ARG A 34 -21.15 11.91 -3.90
N GLU A 35 -21.44 11.74 -5.20
CA GLU A 35 -22.26 10.63 -5.67
C GLU A 35 -21.56 9.26 -5.56
N VAL A 36 -20.23 9.22 -5.58
CA VAL A 36 -19.47 7.98 -5.34
C VAL A 36 -19.75 7.49 -3.92
N ILE A 37 -19.66 8.40 -2.94
CA ILE A 37 -19.97 8.16 -1.54
C ILE A 37 -21.46 7.77 -1.37
N SER A 38 -22.38 8.52 -1.99
CA SER A 38 -23.82 8.27 -1.91
C SER A 38 -24.18 6.86 -2.39
N ARG A 39 -23.67 6.44 -3.55
CA ARG A 39 -23.88 5.09 -4.10
C ARG A 39 -23.26 4.01 -3.21
N ALA A 40 -22.04 4.22 -2.71
CA ALA A 40 -21.44 3.30 -1.75
C ALA A 40 -22.26 3.16 -0.46
N ALA A 41 -22.85 4.25 0.05
CA ALA A 41 -23.69 4.22 1.25
C ALA A 41 -24.98 3.41 1.01
N GLN A 42 -25.65 3.66 -0.12
CA GLN A 42 -26.85 2.93 -0.54
C GLN A 42 -26.56 1.43 -0.70
N VAL A 43 -25.46 1.05 -1.35
CA VAL A 43 -25.11 -0.35 -1.57
C VAL A 43 -24.65 -1.07 -0.28
N ALA A 44 -24.08 -0.36 0.69
CA ALA A 44 -23.83 -0.89 2.03
C ALA A 44 -25.07 -0.96 2.93
N GLY A 45 -26.18 -0.30 2.57
CA GLY A 45 -27.35 -0.16 3.44
C GLY A 45 -27.10 0.75 4.65
N VAL A 46 -26.17 1.71 4.54
CA VAL A 46 -25.76 2.62 5.63
C VAL A 46 -26.10 4.06 5.27
N SER A 47 -26.23 4.95 6.28
CA SER A 47 -26.51 6.36 5.99
C SER A 47 -25.31 7.05 5.33
N GLU A 48 -25.56 8.01 4.44
CA GLU A 48 -24.50 8.82 3.84
C GLU A 48 -23.65 9.53 4.90
N GLU A 49 -24.24 9.85 6.04
CA GLU A 49 -23.58 10.55 7.15
C GLU A 49 -22.64 9.62 7.93
N ALA A 50 -23.02 8.34 8.12
CA ALA A 50 -22.13 7.31 8.66
C ALA A 50 -20.98 7.00 7.70
N LEU A 51 -21.25 6.94 6.39
CA LEU A 51 -20.19 6.70 5.41
C LEU A 51 -19.23 7.90 5.26
N ARG A 52 -19.78 9.12 5.24
CA ARG A 52 -18.97 10.35 5.33
C ARG A 52 -18.20 10.39 6.66
N ALA A 53 -18.74 9.89 7.77
CA ALA A 53 -18.00 9.78 9.03
C ALA A 53 -16.80 8.82 8.92
N ALA A 54 -16.95 7.69 8.23
CA ALA A 54 -15.83 6.78 7.94
C ALA A 54 -14.73 7.40 7.05
N GLU A 55 -15.09 8.19 6.03
CA GLU A 55 -14.10 8.95 5.24
C GLU A 55 -13.52 10.18 5.98
N ARG A 56 -14.27 10.81 6.90
CA ARG A 56 -13.90 12.04 7.65
C ARG A 56 -12.71 11.88 8.59
N HIS A 57 -12.19 10.66 8.80
CA HIS A 57 -10.89 10.44 9.43
C HIS A 57 -9.69 10.97 8.57
N SER A 58 -9.98 11.69 7.48
CA SER A 58 -9.00 12.34 6.59
C SER A 58 -9.20 13.85 6.33
N SER A 59 -10.15 14.55 7.00
CA SER A 59 -10.14 16.04 7.04
C SER A 59 -11.21 16.74 7.93
N LEU A 60 -10.71 17.68 8.73
CA LEU A 60 -11.24 19.02 9.07
C LEU A 60 -12.63 19.22 9.73
N LEU A 61 -13.67 18.41 9.50
CA LEU A 61 -15.02 18.73 10.00
C LEU A 61 -15.13 18.69 11.54
N SER A 62 -14.24 17.92 12.17
CA SER A 62 -14.06 17.87 13.64
C SER A 62 -13.70 19.22 14.26
N ARG A 63 -12.88 20.04 13.59
CA ARG A 63 -12.52 21.39 14.09
C ARG A 63 -13.62 22.42 13.91
N MET A 64 -14.48 22.25 12.90
CA MET A 64 -15.57 23.20 12.65
C MET A 64 -16.72 23.01 13.67
N LEU A 65 -16.98 21.77 14.09
CA LEU A 65 -17.95 21.47 15.15
C LEU A 65 -17.48 21.89 16.55
N GLU A 66 -16.18 21.77 16.87
CA GLU A 66 -15.63 22.35 18.11
C GLU A 66 -15.81 23.88 18.18
N SER A 67 -15.81 24.57 17.04
CA SER A 67 -16.08 26.02 16.97
C SER A 67 -17.57 26.36 17.15
N LEU A 68 -18.49 25.47 16.74
CA LEU A 68 -19.92 25.55 17.07
C LEU A 68 -20.20 25.30 18.56
N GLY A 69 -19.34 24.52 19.22
CA GLY A 69 -19.30 24.37 20.69
C GLY A 69 -19.08 25.66 21.49
N LYS A 70 -18.87 26.81 20.82
CA LYS A 70 -18.76 28.14 21.46
C LYS A 70 -20.03 29.00 21.40
N PHE A 71 -21.08 28.57 20.69
CA PHE A 71 -22.35 29.32 20.56
C PHE A 71 -23.54 28.70 21.30
N GLY A 72 -23.41 27.47 21.82
CA GLY A 72 -24.48 26.72 22.49
C GLY A 72 -24.67 26.98 23.99
N ALA A 73 -24.17 28.11 24.53
CA ALA A 73 -24.30 28.44 25.95
C ALA A 73 -25.66 29.09 26.29
N ALA A 74 -26.77 28.45 25.93
CA ALA A 74 -28.13 28.89 26.30
C ALA A 74 -29.21 27.78 26.21
N GLY A 75 -29.41 27.05 27.30
CA GLY A 75 -30.73 26.52 27.68
C GLY A 75 -31.15 25.11 27.19
N GLY A 76 -31.63 24.31 28.15
CA GLY A 76 -32.56 23.18 27.92
C GLY A 76 -31.94 21.91 27.35
N GLY A 77 -31.80 20.87 28.16
CA GLY A 77 -31.30 19.57 27.71
C GLY A 77 -32.42 18.60 27.31
N GLU A 78 -32.06 17.62 26.49
CA GLU A 78 -32.57 16.24 26.54
C GLU A 78 -31.46 15.30 26.04
N GLY A 79 -31.27 14.17 26.71
CA GLY A 79 -30.12 13.30 26.47
C GLY A 79 -30.30 12.42 25.23
N VAL A 80 -29.38 12.50 24.26
CA VAL A 80 -29.34 11.56 23.14
C VAL A 80 -28.77 10.22 23.61
N ALA A 81 -29.54 9.14 23.42
CA ALA A 81 -29.21 7.80 23.90
C ALA A 81 -27.96 7.23 23.21
N LEU A 82 -27.04 6.68 24.00
CA LEU A 82 -25.71 6.25 23.55
C LEU A 82 -25.66 4.84 22.92
N GLU A 83 -26.81 4.26 22.56
CA GLU A 83 -26.92 2.85 22.13
C GLU A 83 -26.60 2.62 20.64
N GLY A 84 -26.66 3.66 19.79
CA GLY A 84 -26.40 3.55 18.34
C GLY A 84 -24.92 3.59 17.92
N LEU A 85 -23.99 3.85 18.84
CA LEU A 85 -22.58 4.09 18.50
C LEU A 85 -21.79 2.80 18.18
N SER A 86 -22.27 1.63 18.62
CA SER A 86 -21.59 0.35 18.44
C SER A 86 -21.49 -0.08 16.96
N SER A 87 -22.56 0.08 16.19
CA SER A 87 -22.61 -0.30 14.77
C SER A 87 -21.90 0.70 13.84
N THR A 88 -21.67 1.92 14.29
CA THR A 88 -21.14 3.01 13.45
C THR A 88 -19.60 3.01 13.38
N MET A 89 -18.91 2.46 14.40
CA MET A 89 -17.44 2.30 14.34
C MET A 89 -16.99 1.21 13.33
N LEU A 90 -17.84 0.24 13.01
CA LEU A 90 -17.47 -0.91 12.15
C LEU A 90 -17.17 -0.53 10.68
N LEU A 91 -17.51 0.68 10.25
CA LEU A 91 -17.27 1.18 8.89
C LEU A 91 -15.94 1.95 8.76
N THR A 92 -15.23 2.23 9.86
CA THR A 92 -13.94 2.92 9.79
C THR A 92 -12.88 2.02 9.17
N THR A 93 -12.48 2.32 7.93
CA THR A 93 -11.27 1.75 7.28
C THR A 93 -11.21 0.21 7.19
N SER A 94 -12.35 -0.49 7.20
CA SER A 94 -12.35 -1.93 6.94
C SER A 94 -12.01 -2.25 5.48
N ALA A 95 -11.40 -3.41 5.24
CA ALA A 95 -11.12 -3.89 3.89
C ALA A 95 -12.40 -4.03 3.04
N ASP A 96 -13.54 -4.25 3.71
CA ASP A 96 -14.86 -4.39 3.10
C ASP A 96 -15.39 -3.05 2.57
N PHE A 97 -15.21 -1.94 3.31
CA PHE A 97 -15.57 -0.61 2.81
C PHE A 97 -14.72 -0.23 1.59
N ARG A 98 -13.41 -0.53 1.61
CA ARG A 98 -12.54 -0.32 0.44
C ARG A 98 -13.02 -1.15 -0.76
N ALA A 99 -13.27 -2.44 -0.57
CA ALA A 99 -13.73 -3.33 -1.64
C ALA A 99 -15.08 -2.87 -2.24
N LEU A 100 -15.97 -2.34 -1.40
CA LEU A 100 -17.23 -1.73 -1.82
C LEU A 100 -17.01 -0.45 -2.62
N LEU A 101 -16.18 0.48 -2.14
CA LEU A 101 -15.87 1.73 -2.84
C LEU A 101 -15.24 1.47 -4.21
N GLU A 102 -14.28 0.54 -4.28
CA GLU A 102 -13.68 0.09 -5.55
C GLU A 102 -14.72 -0.53 -6.49
N ARG A 103 -15.67 -1.33 -5.97
CA ARG A 103 -16.76 -1.88 -6.78
C ARG A 103 -17.66 -0.79 -7.34
N VAL A 104 -18.07 0.18 -6.53
CA VAL A 104 -18.90 1.32 -6.97
C VAL A 104 -18.17 2.16 -8.01
N LEU A 105 -16.86 2.37 -7.87
CA LEU A 105 -16.04 3.05 -8.87
C LEU A 105 -16.02 2.31 -10.21
N ARG A 106 -15.90 0.97 -10.20
CA ARG A 106 -15.99 0.13 -11.42
C ARG A 106 -17.38 0.15 -12.03
N GLU A 107 -18.44 0.09 -11.22
CA GLU A 107 -19.83 0.22 -11.67
C GLU A 107 -20.09 1.60 -12.31
N ILE A 108 -19.51 2.67 -11.76
CA ILE A 108 -19.54 4.03 -12.32
C ILE A 108 -18.83 4.08 -13.68
N ALA A 109 -17.60 3.56 -13.77
CA ALA A 109 -16.83 3.55 -15.01
C ALA A 109 -17.51 2.72 -16.12
N ALA A 110 -18.13 1.59 -15.75
CA ALA A 110 -18.90 0.76 -16.68
C ALA A 110 -20.23 1.42 -17.14
N ALA A 111 -20.83 2.28 -16.32
CA ALA A 111 -22.07 2.98 -16.67
C ALA A 111 -21.87 4.07 -17.73
N GLY A 112 -20.67 4.67 -17.82
CA GLY A 112 -20.34 5.61 -18.89
C GLY A 112 -19.29 6.67 -18.53
N PRO A 113 -19.14 7.69 -19.39
CA PRO A 113 -18.11 8.73 -19.26
C PRO A 113 -18.32 9.59 -18.01
N ALA A 114 -17.25 9.89 -17.28
CA ALA A 114 -17.29 10.71 -16.07
C ALA A 114 -15.91 11.27 -15.71
N VAL A 115 -15.89 12.39 -14.99
CA VAL A 115 -14.71 12.80 -14.21
C VAL A 115 -14.92 12.36 -12.77
N ILE A 116 -13.98 11.63 -12.17
CA ILE A 116 -14.05 11.15 -10.78
C ILE A 116 -12.99 11.85 -9.94
N LEU A 117 -13.40 12.52 -8.86
CA LEU A 117 -12.55 13.43 -8.11
C LEU A 117 -12.08 12.84 -6.77
N GLY A 118 -11.06 11.98 -6.81
CA GLY A 118 -10.43 11.39 -5.62
C GLY A 118 -10.78 9.92 -5.39
N HIS A 119 -11.20 9.57 -4.17
CA HIS A 119 -11.60 8.21 -3.74
C HIS A 119 -10.62 7.06 -4.06
N ALA A 120 -9.33 7.36 -4.28
CA ALA A 120 -8.33 6.43 -4.81
C ALA A 120 -8.74 5.73 -6.12
N ALA A 121 -9.55 6.41 -6.94
CA ALA A 121 -10.08 5.87 -8.19
C ALA A 121 -8.98 5.42 -9.18
N GLN A 122 -7.81 6.06 -9.16
CA GLN A 122 -6.65 5.62 -9.97
C GLN A 122 -6.05 4.26 -9.57
N ILE A 123 -6.39 3.76 -8.38
CA ILE A 123 -6.02 2.41 -7.94
C ILE A 123 -7.16 1.44 -8.27
N ALA A 124 -8.40 1.82 -7.94
CA ALA A 124 -9.59 1.00 -8.20
C ALA A 124 -9.78 0.66 -9.69
N LEU A 125 -9.43 1.61 -10.57
CA LEU A 125 -9.67 1.58 -12.00
C LEU A 125 -8.42 1.37 -12.86
N ARG A 126 -7.23 1.18 -12.27
CA ARG A 126 -5.93 1.06 -12.97
C ARG A 126 -5.96 0.21 -14.25
N ASP A 127 -6.58 -0.96 -14.17
CA ASP A 127 -6.60 -1.95 -15.25
C ASP A 127 -7.89 -1.85 -16.11
N THR A 128 -8.62 -0.73 -16.03
CA THR A 128 -9.89 -0.50 -16.75
C THR A 128 -9.60 0.19 -18.07
N PRO A 129 -9.89 -0.43 -19.24
CA PRO A 129 -9.63 0.22 -20.53
C PRO A 129 -10.41 1.53 -20.70
N GLY A 130 -9.77 2.56 -21.23
CA GLY A 130 -10.39 3.87 -21.47
C GLY A 130 -10.46 4.80 -20.26
N THR A 131 -9.75 4.49 -19.16
CA THR A 131 -9.54 5.42 -18.05
C THR A 131 -8.27 6.25 -18.22
N LEU A 132 -8.29 7.48 -17.71
CA LEU A 132 -7.13 8.37 -17.62
C LEU A 132 -6.92 8.82 -16.18
N HIS A 133 -5.74 8.60 -15.63
CA HIS A 133 -5.39 8.88 -14.23
C HIS A 133 -4.49 10.12 -14.13
N VAL A 134 -5.00 11.16 -13.46
CA VAL A 134 -4.34 12.47 -13.40
C VAL A 134 -3.97 12.86 -11.97
N PHE A 135 -2.76 13.38 -11.78
CA PHE A 135 -2.32 14.01 -10.53
C PHE A 135 -2.08 15.51 -10.69
N ILE A 136 -2.67 16.29 -9.79
CA ILE A 136 -2.55 17.75 -9.75
C ILE A 136 -1.77 18.18 -8.50
N HIS A 137 -0.65 18.89 -8.71
CA HIS A 137 0.20 19.40 -7.63
C HIS A 137 0.61 20.86 -7.86
N ALA A 138 1.21 21.47 -6.84
CA ALA A 138 1.90 22.75 -6.94
C ALA A 138 2.82 22.97 -5.71
N PRO A 139 3.80 23.89 -5.79
CA PRO A 139 4.61 24.28 -4.64
C PRO A 139 3.76 24.70 -3.43
N ALA A 140 4.16 24.32 -2.22
CA ALA A 140 3.35 24.52 -1.01
C ALA A 140 2.92 25.98 -0.78
N GLU A 141 3.78 26.95 -1.10
CA GLU A 141 3.48 28.38 -0.99
C GLU A 141 2.44 28.86 -2.02
N PHE A 142 2.49 28.35 -3.25
CA PHE A 142 1.44 28.59 -4.24
C PHE A 142 0.10 28.04 -3.73
N ARG A 143 0.12 26.80 -3.22
CA ARG A 143 -1.09 26.14 -2.70
C ARG A 143 -1.69 26.89 -1.50
N ALA A 144 -0.85 27.36 -0.58
CA ALA A 144 -1.30 28.12 0.58
C ALA A 144 -1.88 29.49 0.19
N ALA A 145 -1.25 30.21 -0.74
CA ALA A 145 -1.76 31.47 -1.26
C ALA A 145 -3.02 31.31 -2.13
N HIS A 146 -3.21 30.14 -2.76
CA HIS A 146 -4.42 29.78 -3.46
C HIS A 146 -5.58 29.51 -2.48
N LEU A 147 -5.39 28.56 -1.56
CA LEU A 147 -6.39 28.15 -0.57
C LEU A 147 -6.82 29.31 0.34
N ALA A 148 -5.88 30.15 0.78
CA ALA A 148 -6.19 31.36 1.56
C ALA A 148 -7.12 32.33 0.81
N ARG A 149 -7.01 32.40 -0.52
CA ARG A 149 -7.81 33.28 -1.38
C ARG A 149 -9.18 32.68 -1.69
N THR A 150 -9.27 31.37 -1.95
CA THR A 150 -10.55 30.70 -2.29
C THR A 150 -11.45 30.58 -1.07
N GLU A 151 -10.91 30.18 0.08
CA GLU A 151 -11.68 29.98 1.31
C GLU A 151 -11.79 31.23 2.19
N GLY A 152 -11.07 32.31 1.85
CA GLY A 152 -11.04 33.55 2.66
C GLY A 152 -10.32 33.39 4.01
N ILE A 153 -9.48 32.37 4.17
CA ILE A 153 -8.78 32.05 5.44
C ILE A 153 -7.38 32.67 5.52
N PRO A 154 -6.83 32.92 6.73
CA PRO A 154 -5.46 33.42 6.89
C PRO A 154 -4.42 32.47 6.28
N LEU A 155 -3.38 33.01 5.63
CA LEU A 155 -2.30 32.22 5.00
C LEU A 155 -1.63 31.21 5.96
N ALA A 156 -1.45 31.59 7.22
CA ALA A 156 -0.91 30.70 8.25
C ALA A 156 -1.85 29.54 8.63
N GLN A 157 -3.15 29.69 8.43
CA GLN A 157 -4.12 28.60 8.54
C GLN A 157 -4.06 27.70 7.30
N ALA A 158 -4.08 28.28 6.11
CA ALA A 158 -3.98 27.54 4.85
C ALA A 158 -2.74 26.61 4.79
N ARG A 159 -1.56 27.10 5.20
CA ARG A 159 -0.34 26.27 5.32
C ARG A 159 -0.55 25.05 6.22
N ARG A 160 -1.13 25.23 7.42
CA ARG A 160 -1.39 24.13 8.37
C ARG A 160 -2.39 23.11 7.82
N GLU A 161 -3.42 23.56 7.12
CA GLU A 161 -4.42 22.66 6.52
C GLU A 161 -3.83 21.84 5.38
N ILE A 162 -2.95 22.42 4.58
CA ILE A 162 -2.15 21.74 3.56
C ILE A 162 -1.24 20.67 4.18
N GLU A 163 -0.44 21.03 5.19
CA GLU A 163 0.44 20.09 5.90
C GLU A 163 -0.32 18.92 6.55
N VAL A 164 -1.54 19.18 7.03
CA VAL A 164 -2.45 18.17 7.57
C VAL A 164 -2.95 17.26 6.45
N SER A 165 -3.53 17.83 5.38
CA SER A 165 -4.14 17.06 4.28
C SER A 165 -3.11 16.20 3.54
N ASP A 166 -1.94 16.74 3.20
CA ASP A 166 -0.91 15.98 2.48
C ASP A 166 -0.43 14.78 3.31
N ARG A 167 -0.24 14.97 4.62
CA ARG A 167 0.18 13.92 5.56
C ARG A 167 -0.92 12.88 5.80
N GLU A 168 -2.18 13.29 5.87
CA GLU A 168 -3.32 12.37 6.01
C GLU A 168 -3.53 11.54 4.74
N ARG A 169 -3.38 12.15 3.56
CA ARG A 169 -3.41 11.43 2.28
C ARG A 169 -2.26 10.43 2.16
N VAL A 170 -1.01 10.81 2.43
CA VAL A 170 0.13 9.87 2.41
C VAL A 170 -0.11 8.68 3.35
N ARG A 171 -0.61 8.93 4.58
CA ARG A 171 -0.96 7.86 5.53
C ARG A 171 -2.06 6.94 5.00
N PHE A 172 -3.14 7.50 4.47
CA PHE A 172 -4.26 6.74 3.91
C PHE A 172 -3.82 5.82 2.76
N TYR A 173 -3.05 6.33 1.80
CA TYR A 173 -2.55 5.49 0.69
C TYR A 173 -1.58 4.41 1.18
N GLN A 174 -0.72 4.73 2.14
CA GLN A 174 0.21 3.75 2.73
C GLN A 174 -0.50 2.67 3.57
N SER A 175 -1.56 3.01 4.31
CA SER A 175 -2.28 2.06 5.16
C SER A 175 -3.34 1.25 4.42
N ALA A 176 -4.12 1.87 3.53
CA ALA A 176 -5.24 1.23 2.85
C ALA A 176 -4.84 0.50 1.55
N TYR A 177 -3.79 0.96 0.88
CA TYR A 177 -3.35 0.45 -0.43
C TYR A 177 -1.87 0.02 -0.47
N HIS A 178 -1.08 0.31 0.57
CA HIS A 178 0.36 0.03 0.63
C HIS A 178 1.18 0.65 -0.51
N VAL A 179 0.75 1.81 -1.00
CA VAL A 179 1.46 2.58 -2.03
C VAL A 179 1.79 3.99 -1.55
N ASN A 180 2.90 4.53 -2.03
CA ASN A 180 3.20 5.96 -1.88
C ASN A 180 2.25 6.76 -2.78
N TRP A 181 1.49 7.69 -2.21
CA TRP A 181 0.57 8.56 -2.96
C TRP A 181 1.27 9.41 -4.04
N TYR A 182 2.57 9.68 -3.87
CA TYR A 182 3.43 10.39 -4.82
C TYR A 182 4.16 9.49 -5.82
N ASP A 183 3.87 8.19 -5.87
CA ASP A 183 4.40 7.33 -6.93
C ASP A 183 3.79 7.75 -8.27
N LEU A 184 4.64 8.29 -9.16
CA LEU A 184 4.24 8.77 -10.47
C LEU A 184 3.61 7.66 -11.33
N ARG A 185 3.94 6.38 -11.05
CA ARG A 185 3.37 5.20 -11.72
C ARG A 185 1.92 4.90 -11.32
N LEU A 186 1.30 5.73 -10.47
CA LEU A 186 -0.14 5.73 -10.18
C LEU A 186 -0.94 6.60 -11.17
N TYR A 187 -0.27 7.34 -12.06
CA TYR A 187 -0.88 8.38 -12.88
C TYR A 187 -0.30 8.37 -14.30
N ASP A 188 -1.14 8.61 -15.29
CA ASP A 188 -0.76 8.76 -16.70
C ASP A 188 -0.34 10.20 -17.02
N LEU A 189 -0.87 11.18 -16.26
CA LEU A 189 -0.58 12.60 -16.44
C LEU A 189 -0.39 13.30 -15.10
N VAL A 190 0.71 14.01 -14.94
CA VAL A 190 1.05 14.76 -13.71
C VAL A 190 1.32 16.22 -14.07
N LEU A 191 0.61 17.16 -13.43
CA LEU A 191 0.65 18.58 -13.78
C LEU A 191 0.93 19.49 -12.57
N ASP A 192 1.90 20.40 -12.73
CA ASP A 192 2.15 21.51 -11.80
C ASP A 192 1.32 22.75 -12.19
N THR A 193 0.31 23.08 -11.39
CA THR A 193 -0.61 24.18 -11.69
C THR A 193 0.01 25.57 -11.51
N SER A 194 1.13 25.68 -10.81
CA SER A 194 1.86 26.95 -10.70
C SER A 194 2.59 27.32 -11.99
N VAL A 195 2.89 26.32 -12.82
CA VAL A 195 3.55 26.49 -14.13
C VAL A 195 2.51 26.63 -15.25
N ILE A 196 1.55 25.72 -15.34
CA ILE A 196 0.62 25.65 -16.47
C ILE A 196 -0.64 26.52 -16.28
N GLY A 197 -1.10 26.70 -15.03
CA GLY A 197 -2.35 27.38 -14.69
C GLY A 197 -3.61 26.51 -14.84
N VAL A 198 -4.60 26.76 -13.97
CA VAL A 198 -5.87 26.01 -13.84
C VAL A 198 -6.57 25.75 -15.17
N HIS A 199 -6.82 26.80 -15.97
CA HIS A 199 -7.54 26.64 -17.23
C HIS A 199 -6.80 25.74 -18.22
N ARG A 200 -5.51 25.98 -18.46
CA ARG A 200 -4.70 25.22 -19.44
C ARG A 200 -4.47 23.77 -18.99
N ALA A 201 -4.29 23.52 -17.69
CA ALA A 201 -4.24 22.15 -17.16
C ALA A 201 -5.49 21.37 -17.59
N ALA A 202 -6.67 21.97 -17.40
CA ALA A 202 -7.94 21.35 -17.77
C ALA A 202 -8.20 21.31 -19.30
N ASP A 203 -7.58 22.17 -20.12
CA ASP A 203 -7.54 21.98 -21.58
C ASP A 203 -6.73 20.73 -21.96
N VAL A 204 -5.52 20.59 -21.42
CA VAL A 204 -4.61 19.46 -21.70
C VAL A 204 -5.23 18.13 -21.27
N ILE A 205 -5.79 18.05 -20.06
CA ILE A 205 -6.45 16.83 -19.57
C ILE A 205 -7.63 16.45 -20.47
N ALA A 206 -8.47 17.42 -20.86
CA ALA A 206 -9.61 17.15 -21.72
C ALA A 206 -9.18 16.69 -23.12
N GLU A 207 -8.08 17.21 -23.65
CA GLU A 207 -7.56 16.79 -24.96
C GLU A 207 -6.97 15.37 -24.92
N VAL A 208 -6.12 15.06 -23.94
CA VAL A 208 -5.60 13.69 -23.75
C VAL A 208 -6.74 12.70 -23.55
N ALA A 209 -7.74 13.03 -22.73
CA ALA A 209 -8.90 12.17 -22.49
C ALA A 209 -9.72 11.87 -23.77
N ARG A 210 -9.84 12.82 -24.71
CA ARG A 210 -10.49 12.57 -26.01
C ARG A 210 -9.68 11.60 -26.86
N GLN A 211 -8.35 11.76 -26.89
CA GLN A 211 -7.45 10.95 -27.69
C GLN A 211 -7.39 9.50 -27.18
N CYS A 212 -7.31 9.29 -25.86
CA CYS A 212 -7.37 7.95 -25.25
C CYS A 212 -8.67 7.17 -25.57
N CYS A 213 -9.77 7.86 -25.91
CA CYS A 213 -11.02 7.24 -26.37
C CYS A 213 -11.13 7.07 -27.88
N ALA A 214 -10.27 7.72 -28.66
CA ALA A 214 -10.15 7.53 -30.11
C ALA A 214 -9.18 6.39 -30.45
N GLU A 215 -8.12 6.21 -29.65
CA GLU A 215 -6.98 5.32 -29.92
C GLU A 215 -7.05 3.96 -29.19
N ALA A 216 -8.25 3.39 -29.02
CA ALA A 216 -8.42 2.03 -28.48
C ALA A 216 -7.91 0.91 -29.42
N ALA A 217 -6.94 1.20 -30.31
CA ALA A 217 -6.54 0.37 -31.43
C ALA A 217 -5.08 0.57 -31.92
N GLU A 218 -4.15 1.11 -31.12
CA GLU A 218 -2.72 0.81 -31.35
C GLU A 218 -2.36 -0.48 -30.59
N PRO A 219 -1.87 -1.54 -31.26
CA PRO A 219 -1.43 -2.74 -30.57
C PRO A 219 -0.18 -2.43 -29.76
N ALA A 220 -0.13 -2.90 -28.51
CA ALA A 220 1.06 -2.81 -27.66
C ALA A 220 2.30 -3.27 -28.45
N LEU A 221 3.34 -2.41 -28.45
CA LEU A 221 4.56 -2.60 -29.22
C LEU A 221 5.10 -4.03 -29.05
N THR A 222 4.91 -4.86 -30.08
CA THR A 222 5.55 -6.18 -30.13
C THR A 222 7.06 -5.96 -30.12
N PRO A 223 7.82 -6.63 -29.23
CA PRO A 223 9.26 -6.42 -29.15
C PRO A 223 9.88 -6.83 -30.49
N ALA A 224 10.38 -5.84 -31.22
CA ALA A 224 10.91 -6.04 -32.56
C ALA A 224 12.09 -7.02 -32.52
N ALA A 225 12.02 -8.06 -33.36
CA ALA A 225 13.10 -9.04 -33.48
C ALA A 225 14.42 -8.33 -33.80
N GLY A 226 15.44 -8.65 -33.01
CA GLY A 226 16.59 -7.76 -32.80
C GLY A 226 17.45 -7.47 -34.04
N ARG A 227 18.12 -6.32 -34.01
CA ARG A 227 19.30 -6.02 -34.84
C ARG A 227 20.33 -5.21 -34.05
N GLY A 228 21.58 -5.68 -34.11
CA GLY A 228 22.76 -4.82 -34.03
C GLY A 228 23.18 -4.35 -32.64
N ALA A 229 24.13 -5.06 -32.03
CA ALA A 229 24.88 -4.58 -30.88
C ALA A 229 25.68 -3.30 -31.19
N ARG A 230 25.75 -2.37 -30.22
CA ARG A 230 26.99 -1.73 -29.71
C ARG A 230 26.66 -0.71 -28.62
N GLY A 231 27.35 -0.80 -27.48
CA GLY A 231 27.16 0.11 -26.35
C GLY A 231 27.35 -0.60 -25.02
N GLU A 232 28.53 -1.19 -24.80
CA GLU A 232 28.88 -1.81 -23.52
C GLU A 232 29.00 -0.72 -22.44
N GLY A 233 28.02 -0.67 -21.55
CA GLY A 233 28.09 -0.03 -20.24
C GLY A 233 27.77 -1.10 -19.21
N GLU A 234 28.61 -1.25 -18.19
CA GLU A 234 28.64 -2.41 -17.29
C GLU A 234 27.25 -2.82 -16.79
N ALA A 235 26.87 -4.05 -17.14
CA ALA A 235 25.70 -4.68 -16.55
C ALA A 235 25.95 -4.84 -15.05
N ALA A 236 25.11 -4.21 -14.23
CA ALA A 236 25.00 -4.59 -12.84
C ALA A 236 24.60 -6.06 -12.82
N THR A 237 25.47 -6.93 -12.28
CA THR A 237 25.25 -8.38 -12.22
C THR A 237 23.90 -8.66 -11.57
N GLU A 238 23.05 -9.44 -12.25
CA GLU A 238 21.84 -9.99 -11.63
C GLU A 238 22.25 -10.70 -10.33
N PRO A 239 21.56 -10.47 -9.20
CA PRO A 239 21.90 -11.14 -7.95
C PRO A 239 21.72 -12.65 -8.15
N GLU A 240 22.80 -13.39 -7.89
CA GLU A 240 22.91 -14.83 -8.08
C GLU A 240 21.76 -15.52 -7.32
N ARG A 241 20.78 -16.04 -8.08
CA ARG A 241 19.54 -16.60 -7.51
C ARG A 241 19.90 -17.87 -6.75
N ALA A 242 19.46 -17.98 -5.50
CA ALA A 242 19.70 -19.17 -4.67
C ALA A 242 19.31 -20.46 -5.41
N GLU A 243 20.28 -21.32 -5.69
CA GLU A 243 20.04 -22.52 -6.48
C GLU A 243 19.21 -23.56 -5.71
N ALA A 244 18.31 -24.24 -6.42
CA ALA A 244 17.47 -25.27 -5.83
C ALA A 244 18.32 -26.50 -5.46
N HIS A 245 18.29 -26.90 -4.20
CA HIS A 245 19.08 -28.01 -3.68
C HIS A 245 18.34 -28.74 -2.56
N THR A 246 18.91 -29.86 -2.10
CA THR A 246 18.25 -30.77 -1.16
C THR A 246 19.05 -30.86 0.14
N VAL A 247 18.34 -30.85 1.28
CA VAL A 247 18.91 -31.03 2.62
C VAL A 247 18.21 -32.18 3.35
N THR A 248 18.94 -32.84 4.24
CA THR A 248 18.37 -33.90 5.10
C THR A 248 17.99 -33.32 6.47
N LEU A 249 16.71 -33.37 6.80
CA LEU A 249 16.13 -32.91 8.05
C LEU A 249 15.72 -34.11 8.92
N ASN A 250 16.59 -34.54 9.84
CA ASN A 250 16.35 -35.71 10.71
C ASN A 250 15.98 -37.01 9.97
N GLY A 251 16.50 -37.20 8.75
CA GLY A 251 16.21 -38.36 7.88
C GLY A 251 15.10 -38.12 6.85
N GLU A 252 14.35 -37.02 6.95
CA GLU A 252 13.42 -36.57 5.91
C GLU A 252 14.19 -35.75 4.85
N THR A 253 13.94 -35.98 3.57
CA THR A 253 14.43 -35.14 2.48
C THR A 253 13.60 -33.86 2.39
N VAL A 254 14.26 -32.70 2.33
CA VAL A 254 13.61 -31.39 2.14
C VAL A 254 14.29 -30.66 0.99
N HIS A 255 13.49 -30.16 0.05
CA HIS A 255 13.96 -29.37 -1.08
C HIS A 255 13.90 -27.89 -0.73
N LEU A 256 15.03 -27.21 -0.84
CA LEU A 256 15.16 -25.77 -0.70
C LEU A 256 15.21 -25.15 -2.08
N ARG A 257 14.36 -24.17 -2.36
CA ARG A 257 14.28 -23.52 -3.67
C ARG A 257 13.75 -22.09 -3.57
N PRO A 258 14.00 -21.22 -4.57
CA PRO A 258 13.30 -19.96 -4.70
C PRO A 258 11.78 -20.16 -4.76
N MET A 259 11.05 -19.22 -4.15
CA MET A 259 9.62 -19.03 -4.40
C MET A 259 9.39 -18.62 -5.85
N ARG A 260 8.29 -19.11 -6.41
CA ARG A 260 7.75 -18.78 -7.73
C ARG A 260 6.35 -18.17 -7.54
N PRO A 261 5.84 -17.37 -8.49
CA PRO A 261 4.50 -16.78 -8.36
C PRO A 261 3.37 -17.81 -8.14
N GLY A 262 3.50 -19.02 -8.69
CA GLY A 262 2.54 -20.11 -8.51
C GLY A 262 2.53 -20.75 -7.12
N ASP A 263 3.48 -20.44 -6.23
CA ASP A 263 3.53 -21.01 -4.87
C ASP A 263 2.56 -20.33 -3.89
N ALA A 264 1.87 -19.27 -4.31
CA ALA A 264 0.98 -18.46 -3.48
C ALA A 264 -0.04 -19.32 -2.69
N GLY A 265 -0.72 -20.26 -3.36
CA GLY A 265 -1.67 -21.16 -2.69
C GLY A 265 -1.04 -22.06 -1.62
N ALA A 266 0.18 -22.55 -1.85
CA ALA A 266 0.87 -23.41 -0.88
C ALA A 266 1.38 -22.61 0.35
N LEU A 267 1.83 -21.38 0.14
CA LEU A 267 2.17 -20.46 1.22
C LEU A 267 0.94 -20.04 2.04
N LEU A 268 -0.21 -19.84 1.40
CA LEU A 268 -1.46 -19.53 2.08
C LEU A 268 -1.93 -20.70 2.97
N VAL A 269 -1.74 -21.94 2.52
CA VAL A 269 -1.98 -23.16 3.32
C VAL A 269 -1.03 -23.21 4.53
N LEU A 270 0.27 -22.98 4.33
CA LEU A 270 1.23 -22.89 5.44
C LEU A 270 0.80 -21.80 6.44
N ALA A 271 0.54 -20.58 5.97
CA ALA A 271 0.16 -19.45 6.81
C ALA A 271 -1.08 -19.73 7.67
N ARG A 272 -2.14 -20.29 7.07
CA ARG A 272 -3.37 -20.66 7.79
C ARG A 272 -3.21 -21.86 8.74
N SER A 273 -2.10 -22.59 8.67
CA SER A 273 -1.76 -23.67 9.61
C SER A 273 -0.97 -23.19 10.84
N LEU A 274 -0.51 -21.94 10.85
CA LEU A 274 0.23 -21.35 11.97
C LEU A 274 -0.73 -21.01 13.12
N PRO A 275 -0.32 -21.22 14.38
CA PRO A 275 -1.10 -20.75 15.52
C PRO A 275 -1.03 -19.21 15.62
N PRO A 276 -2.02 -18.56 16.26
CA PRO A 276 -2.15 -17.10 16.25
C PRO A 276 -0.89 -16.35 16.70
N GLU A 277 -0.17 -16.87 17.71
CA GLU A 277 1.05 -16.26 18.26
C GLU A 277 2.23 -16.19 17.27
N ASP A 278 2.24 -17.00 16.21
CA ASP A 278 3.23 -16.92 15.12
C ASP A 278 2.78 -16.02 13.97
N LEU A 279 1.48 -15.70 13.91
CA LEU A 279 0.88 -14.75 12.98
C LEU A 279 0.91 -13.30 13.52
N LEU A 280 1.04 -13.13 14.84
CA LEU A 280 1.23 -11.82 15.45
C LEU A 280 2.54 -11.18 14.96
N PHE A 281 2.50 -9.84 14.83
CA PHE A 281 3.66 -8.98 14.54
C PHE A 281 4.33 -9.19 13.16
N LEU A 282 3.78 -10.07 12.33
CA LEU A 282 4.05 -10.11 10.91
C LEU A 282 3.63 -8.77 10.28
N ARG A 283 4.50 -8.16 9.47
CA ARG A 283 4.27 -6.83 8.84
C ARG A 283 2.95 -6.73 8.05
N ARG A 284 2.42 -7.86 7.59
CA ARG A 284 1.18 -8.01 6.82
C ARG A 284 0.53 -9.32 7.27
N ASP A 285 -0.80 -9.38 7.26
CA ASP A 285 -1.53 -10.62 7.52
C ASP A 285 -1.36 -11.60 6.35
N VAL A 286 -0.53 -12.63 6.54
CA VAL A 286 -0.27 -13.66 5.52
C VAL A 286 -1.37 -14.72 5.41
N THR A 287 -2.43 -14.63 6.22
CA THR A 287 -3.63 -15.49 6.04
C THR A 287 -4.61 -14.93 5.02
N ASP A 288 -4.42 -13.66 4.60
CA ASP A 288 -5.09 -13.02 3.47
C ASP A 288 -4.39 -13.39 2.15
N GLU A 289 -5.16 -14.01 1.24
CA GLU A 289 -4.72 -14.41 -0.09
C GLU A 289 -4.13 -13.23 -0.88
N ARG A 290 -4.71 -12.03 -0.75
CA ARG A 290 -4.27 -10.81 -1.44
C ARG A 290 -2.89 -10.34 -0.99
N VAL A 291 -2.51 -10.63 0.25
CA VAL A 291 -1.19 -10.33 0.80
C VAL A 291 -0.15 -11.30 0.24
N ILE A 292 -0.50 -12.58 0.11
CA ILE A 292 0.35 -13.57 -0.54
C ILE A 292 0.52 -13.26 -2.04
N ASP A 293 -0.54 -12.86 -2.76
CA ASP A 293 -0.46 -12.45 -4.17
C ASP A 293 0.38 -11.18 -4.39
N ALA A 294 0.35 -10.25 -3.43
CA ALA A 294 1.24 -9.09 -3.45
C ALA A 294 2.71 -9.51 -3.25
N TRP A 295 2.98 -10.37 -2.26
CA TRP A 295 4.31 -10.90 -2.00
C TRP A 295 4.84 -11.75 -3.17
N ALA A 296 4.00 -12.56 -3.82
CA ALA A 296 4.35 -13.33 -5.01
C ALA A 296 4.78 -12.44 -6.19
N ARG A 297 4.14 -11.27 -6.35
CA ARG A 297 4.57 -10.24 -7.32
C ARG A 297 5.85 -9.53 -6.88
N ASP A 298 6.01 -9.22 -5.60
CA ASP A 298 7.25 -8.64 -5.07
C ASP A 298 8.46 -9.59 -5.27
N VAL A 299 8.25 -10.91 -5.20
CA VAL A 299 9.26 -11.92 -5.55
C VAL A 299 9.51 -11.97 -7.07
N ALA A 300 8.45 -11.94 -7.89
CA ALA A 300 8.58 -11.93 -9.35
C ALA A 300 9.39 -10.72 -9.86
N ASP A 301 9.15 -9.55 -9.26
CA ASP A 301 9.80 -8.28 -9.59
C ASP A 301 11.17 -8.09 -8.92
N GLY A 302 11.67 -9.09 -8.18
CA GLY A 302 12.97 -9.03 -7.49
C GLY A 302 13.04 -8.08 -6.30
N ARG A 303 11.91 -7.55 -5.83
CA ARG A 303 11.83 -6.68 -4.63
C ARG A 303 11.96 -7.45 -3.32
N VAL A 304 11.64 -8.74 -3.32
CA VAL A 304 11.75 -9.65 -2.18
C VAL A 304 12.43 -10.93 -2.65
N ILE A 305 13.34 -11.47 -1.84
CA ILE A 305 13.91 -12.81 -2.08
C ILE A 305 13.27 -13.76 -1.08
N THR A 306 12.67 -14.84 -1.55
CA THR A 306 12.06 -15.87 -0.68
C THR A 306 12.57 -17.25 -1.07
N VAL A 307 13.01 -18.02 -0.08
CA VAL A 307 13.38 -19.43 -0.19
C VAL A 307 12.30 -20.26 0.52
N LEU A 308 11.75 -21.24 -0.17
CA LEU A 308 10.79 -22.21 0.36
C LEU A 308 11.50 -23.51 0.72
N ALA A 309 11.03 -24.15 1.79
CA ALA A 309 11.34 -25.53 2.15
C ALA A 309 10.13 -26.42 1.83
N GLU A 310 10.31 -27.38 0.94
CA GLU A 310 9.25 -28.28 0.44
C GLU A 310 9.58 -29.74 0.77
N SER A 311 8.58 -30.53 1.18
CA SER A 311 8.73 -31.99 1.33
C SER A 311 8.78 -32.70 -0.02
N GLU A 312 9.22 -33.98 -0.04
CA GLU A 312 9.08 -34.85 -1.23
C GLU A 312 7.62 -34.98 -1.72
N SER A 313 6.64 -34.74 -0.85
CA SER A 313 5.20 -34.77 -1.18
C SER A 313 4.64 -33.44 -1.71
N GLY A 314 5.49 -32.42 -1.91
CA GLY A 314 5.08 -31.11 -2.42
C GLY A 314 4.48 -30.14 -1.39
N GLU A 315 4.65 -30.40 -0.09
CA GLU A 315 4.11 -29.53 0.98
C GLU A 315 5.16 -28.52 1.44
N VAL A 316 4.80 -27.23 1.50
CA VAL A 316 5.67 -26.17 2.01
C VAL A 316 5.76 -26.24 3.53
N LEU A 317 6.90 -26.71 4.04
CA LEU A 317 7.23 -26.90 5.45
C LEU A 317 7.69 -25.61 6.14
N GLY A 318 8.11 -24.61 5.36
CA GLY A 318 8.60 -23.33 5.86
C GLY A 318 9.09 -22.40 4.75
N GLU A 319 9.37 -21.17 5.11
CA GLU A 319 9.96 -20.15 4.24
C GLU A 319 10.97 -19.31 5.02
N ALA A 320 11.93 -18.73 4.30
CA ALA A 320 12.65 -17.56 4.75
C ALA A 320 12.66 -16.48 3.67
N SER A 321 12.49 -15.24 4.11
CA SER A 321 12.34 -14.09 3.22
C SER A 321 13.25 -12.95 3.61
N LEU A 322 13.80 -12.29 2.59
CA LEU A 322 14.60 -11.10 2.66
C LEU A 322 13.81 -9.95 2.05
N TYR A 323 13.63 -8.88 2.81
CA TYR A 323 12.99 -7.64 2.38
C TYR A 323 14.03 -6.51 2.36
N PRO A 324 14.77 -6.33 1.24
CA PRO A 324 15.62 -5.16 1.03
C PRO A 324 14.86 -3.84 1.24
N SER A 325 15.57 -2.81 1.71
CA SER A 325 15.01 -1.46 1.74
C SER A 325 14.97 -0.85 0.34
N ASP A 326 13.80 -0.35 -0.04
CA ASP A 326 13.56 0.45 -1.25
C ASP A 326 14.02 1.92 -1.11
N VAL A 327 14.52 2.31 0.06
CA VAL A 327 14.90 3.68 0.40
C VAL A 327 16.42 3.90 0.19
N PRO A 328 16.86 4.91 -0.59
CA PRO A 328 18.25 5.02 -1.05
C PRO A 328 19.35 5.05 0.03
N TRP A 329 19.06 5.62 1.20
CA TRP A 329 19.99 5.72 2.34
C TRP A 329 20.00 4.50 3.26
N THR A 330 19.05 3.57 3.10
CA THR A 330 19.00 2.29 3.82
C THR A 330 19.09 1.07 2.89
N ARG A 331 19.41 1.24 1.60
CA ARG A 331 19.56 0.15 0.61
C ARG A 331 20.49 -1.01 1.05
N HIS A 332 21.44 -0.72 1.94
CA HIS A 332 22.39 -1.68 2.52
C HIS A 332 21.76 -2.51 3.66
N VAL A 333 20.49 -2.26 3.99
CA VAL A 333 19.72 -2.90 5.06
C VAL A 333 18.59 -3.73 4.46
N ALA A 334 18.40 -4.95 4.96
CA ALA A 334 17.22 -5.76 4.69
C ALA A 334 16.64 -6.35 5.98
N GLU A 335 15.32 -6.57 5.99
CA GLU A 335 14.67 -7.37 7.04
C GLU A 335 14.67 -8.85 6.66
N VAL A 336 14.93 -9.72 7.63
CA VAL A 336 14.92 -11.18 7.50
C VAL A 336 13.75 -11.75 8.29
N ARG A 337 13.05 -12.66 7.64
CA ARG A 337 11.93 -13.42 8.17
C ARG A 337 12.20 -14.91 8.04
N VAL A 338 11.72 -15.71 8.99
CA VAL A 338 11.70 -17.16 8.91
C VAL A 338 10.41 -17.68 9.52
N ILE A 339 9.65 -18.48 8.78
CA ILE A 339 8.43 -19.17 9.23
C ILE A 339 8.62 -20.67 9.02
N THR A 340 8.17 -21.48 9.98
CA THR A 340 8.19 -22.95 9.86
C THR A 340 6.92 -23.57 10.43
N ALA A 341 6.39 -24.60 9.74
CA ALA A 341 5.22 -25.35 10.16
C ALA A 341 5.45 -25.96 11.56
N PRO A 342 4.44 -25.98 12.46
CA PRO A 342 4.60 -26.47 13.83
C PRO A 342 5.27 -27.84 13.95
N ARG A 343 4.92 -28.77 13.06
CA ARG A 343 5.40 -30.17 13.06
C ARG A 343 6.89 -30.37 12.71
N VAL A 344 7.56 -29.35 12.14
CA VAL A 344 9.01 -29.42 11.79
C VAL A 344 9.88 -28.54 12.70
N ARG A 345 9.29 -27.92 13.73
CA ARG A 345 10.02 -27.16 14.74
C ARG A 345 10.91 -28.08 15.57
N GLY A 346 12.00 -27.55 16.10
CA GLY A 346 13.03 -28.33 16.79
C GLY A 346 13.89 -29.24 15.90
N LYS A 347 13.43 -29.61 14.68
CA LYS A 347 14.22 -30.43 13.73
C LYS A 347 15.39 -29.68 13.08
N GLY A 348 15.47 -28.35 13.22
CA GLY A 348 16.57 -27.52 12.72
C GLY A 348 16.28 -26.75 11.42
N LEU A 349 15.11 -26.95 10.79
CA LEU A 349 14.78 -26.35 9.48
C LEU A 349 14.96 -24.83 9.44
N GLY A 350 14.47 -24.12 10.47
CA GLY A 350 14.60 -22.66 10.55
C GLY A 350 16.06 -22.16 10.55
N ARG A 351 17.02 -22.97 11.02
CA ARG A 351 18.46 -22.64 10.98
C ARG A 351 19.05 -22.85 9.58
N ILE A 352 18.51 -23.79 8.82
CA ILE A 352 18.92 -24.01 7.43
C ILE A 352 18.38 -22.86 6.58
N LEU A 353 17.07 -22.61 6.63
CA LEU A 353 16.40 -21.49 5.95
C LEU A 353 17.04 -20.13 6.28
N LEU A 354 17.38 -19.87 7.55
CA LEU A 354 18.05 -18.62 7.95
C LEU A 354 19.46 -18.49 7.37
N ARG A 355 20.21 -19.59 7.18
CA ARG A 355 21.53 -19.55 6.54
C ARG A 355 21.45 -19.32 5.04
N GLU A 356 20.47 -19.95 4.37
CA GLU A 356 20.21 -19.73 2.94
C GLU A 356 19.86 -18.27 2.67
N ILE A 357 18.93 -17.69 3.44
CA ILE A 357 18.52 -16.30 3.22
C ILE A 357 19.63 -15.30 3.58
N MET A 358 20.49 -15.62 4.56
CA MET A 358 21.71 -14.85 4.83
C MET A 358 22.77 -14.99 3.72
N ALA A 359 22.82 -16.11 3.00
CA ALA A 359 23.69 -16.28 1.84
C ALA A 359 23.19 -15.45 0.64
N ALA A 360 21.89 -15.54 0.34
CA ALA A 360 21.24 -14.70 -0.68
C ALA A 360 21.42 -13.20 -0.37
N ALA A 361 21.34 -12.80 0.90
CA ALA A 361 21.58 -11.42 1.30
C ALA A 361 23.01 -10.94 1.02
N ARG A 362 24.03 -11.78 1.23
CA ARG A 362 25.42 -11.44 0.89
C ARG A 362 25.61 -11.34 -0.63
N ALA A 363 25.02 -12.25 -1.41
CA ALA A 363 25.05 -12.19 -2.87
C ALA A 363 24.35 -10.92 -3.42
N ALA A 364 23.31 -10.44 -2.74
CA ALA A 364 22.61 -9.19 -3.04
C ALA A 364 23.30 -7.92 -2.50
N GLY A 365 24.50 -8.03 -1.90
CA GLY A 365 25.25 -6.88 -1.37
C GLY A 365 24.66 -6.23 -0.12
N ILE A 366 23.82 -6.95 0.64
CA ILE A 366 23.24 -6.43 1.89
C ILE A 366 24.27 -6.51 3.03
N GLU A 367 24.58 -5.35 3.63
CA GLU A 367 25.58 -5.21 4.69
C GLU A 367 24.99 -5.47 6.09
N LYS A 368 23.72 -5.10 6.31
CA LYS A 368 23.02 -5.22 7.61
C LYS A 368 21.66 -5.90 7.46
N LEU A 369 21.42 -6.87 8.33
CA LEU A 369 20.16 -7.58 8.46
C LEU A 369 19.45 -7.18 9.75
N THR A 370 18.13 -7.06 9.70
CA THR A 370 17.27 -6.85 10.86
C THR A 370 16.26 -7.99 10.97
N ALA A 371 15.81 -8.30 12.17
CA ALA A 371 14.72 -9.23 12.44
C ALA A 371 13.89 -8.70 13.60
N GLN A 372 12.57 -8.83 13.50
CA GLN A 372 11.62 -8.30 14.49
C GLN A 372 10.74 -9.44 15.00
N MET A 373 10.60 -9.54 16.32
CA MET A 373 9.85 -10.59 17.02
C MET A 373 9.55 -10.13 18.44
N THR A 374 8.57 -10.71 19.15
CA THR A 374 8.34 -10.32 20.55
C THR A 374 9.22 -11.09 21.53
N VAL A 375 9.24 -10.59 22.77
CA VAL A 375 10.04 -11.17 23.87
C VAL A 375 9.66 -12.63 24.17
N GLU A 376 8.41 -13.02 23.94
CA GLU A 376 7.85 -14.36 24.15
C GLU A 376 8.29 -15.38 23.09
N GLN A 377 8.71 -14.94 21.90
CA GLN A 377 9.17 -15.79 20.80
C GLN A 377 10.61 -16.28 21.04
N VAL A 378 10.87 -16.87 22.22
CA VAL A 378 12.19 -17.28 22.73
C VAL A 378 12.91 -18.26 21.79
N ALA A 379 12.17 -19.14 21.11
CA ALA A 379 12.74 -20.08 20.14
C ALA A 379 13.28 -19.36 18.89
N ALA A 380 12.58 -18.34 18.39
CA ALA A 380 13.03 -17.50 17.29
C ALA A 380 14.25 -16.66 17.70
N ARG A 381 14.21 -16.01 18.87
CA ARG A 381 15.35 -15.24 19.40
C ARG A 381 16.63 -16.07 19.48
N ARG A 382 16.55 -17.28 20.06
CA ARG A 382 17.67 -18.23 20.12
C ARG A 382 18.15 -18.73 18.75
N LEU A 383 17.25 -18.83 17.77
CA LEU A 383 17.60 -19.20 16.39
C LEU A 383 18.46 -18.10 15.74
N PHE A 384 18.04 -16.84 15.86
CA PHE A 384 18.78 -15.68 15.33
C PHE A 384 20.10 -15.44 16.10
N GLU A 385 20.10 -15.53 17.43
CA GLU A 385 21.31 -15.49 18.27
C GLU A 385 22.35 -16.54 17.83
N ALA A 386 21.90 -17.78 17.55
CA ALA A 386 22.78 -18.89 17.16
C ALA A 386 23.42 -18.75 15.77
N VAL A 387 23.04 -17.75 14.97
CA VAL A 387 23.72 -17.38 13.71
C VAL A 387 24.38 -16.00 13.77
N GLY A 388 24.45 -15.40 14.97
CA GLY A 388 25.22 -14.18 15.24
C GLY A 388 24.42 -12.88 15.31
N PHE A 389 23.09 -12.91 15.22
CA PHE A 389 22.28 -11.71 15.49
C PHE A 389 22.36 -11.33 16.97
N LYS A 390 22.21 -10.04 17.26
CA LYS A 390 22.18 -9.47 18.61
C LYS A 390 20.96 -8.58 18.78
N GLU A 391 20.41 -8.50 19.99
CA GLU A 391 19.38 -7.51 20.32
C GLU A 391 20.01 -6.09 20.27
N GLU A 392 19.51 -5.25 19.35
CA GLU A 392 19.98 -3.86 19.16
C GLU A 392 18.99 -2.84 19.74
N GLY A 393 17.71 -3.20 19.85
CA GLY A 393 16.68 -2.34 20.43
C GLY A 393 15.44 -3.10 20.87
N ARG A 394 14.63 -2.44 21.70
CA ARG A 394 13.33 -2.95 22.15
C ARG A 394 12.30 -1.83 22.24
N PHE A 395 11.17 -2.01 21.57
CA PHE A 395 10.03 -1.11 21.64
C PHE A 395 9.03 -1.63 22.67
N ARG A 396 8.79 -0.86 23.73
CA ARG A 396 7.88 -1.25 24.82
C ARG A 396 6.42 -1.12 24.42
N ALA A 397 5.61 -2.12 24.76
CA ALA A 397 4.16 -2.13 24.48
C ALA A 397 3.82 -1.74 23.02
N TYR A 398 4.66 -2.16 22.08
CA TYR A 398 4.67 -1.70 20.69
C TYR A 398 3.45 -2.19 19.90
N ALA A 399 2.99 -3.40 20.19
CA ALA A 399 1.91 -4.05 19.49
C ALA A 399 0.96 -4.76 20.47
N ARG A 400 -0.23 -5.13 19.99
CA ARG A 400 -1.26 -5.79 20.78
C ARG A 400 -1.72 -7.09 20.14
N ASP A 401 -2.02 -8.10 20.95
CA ASP A 401 -2.70 -9.32 20.52
C ASP A 401 -4.20 -9.06 20.25
N GLN A 402 -4.94 -10.12 19.88
CA GLN A 402 -6.38 -10.07 19.65
C GLN A 402 -7.20 -9.78 20.92
N ALA A 403 -6.65 -10.01 22.12
CA ALA A 403 -7.25 -9.66 23.40
C ALA A 403 -6.92 -8.22 23.84
N GLY A 404 -6.10 -7.50 23.08
CA GLY A 404 -5.63 -6.16 23.40
C GLY A 404 -4.43 -6.11 24.35
N THR A 405 -3.84 -7.26 24.72
CA THR A 405 -2.65 -7.36 25.57
C THR A 405 -1.45 -6.69 24.88
N PRO A 406 -0.75 -5.74 25.52
CA PRO A 406 0.43 -5.12 24.92
C PRO A 406 1.68 -6.01 25.05
N HIS A 407 2.45 -6.11 23.97
CA HIS A 407 3.70 -6.87 23.89
C HIS A 407 4.89 -5.99 23.51
N ASP A 408 6.08 -6.34 24.03
CA ASP A 408 7.35 -5.71 23.69
C ASP A 408 7.92 -6.32 22.40
N LEU A 409 8.25 -5.47 21.42
CA LEU A 409 8.94 -5.89 20.20
C LEU A 409 10.46 -5.79 20.38
N VAL A 410 11.17 -6.89 20.12
CA VAL A 410 12.63 -6.96 20.07
C VAL A 410 13.09 -6.77 18.63
N VAL A 411 14.03 -5.85 18.42
CA VAL A 411 14.74 -5.67 17.16
C VAL A 411 16.12 -6.32 17.30
N MET A 412 16.34 -7.37 16.53
CA MET A 412 17.63 -8.05 16.43
C MET A 412 18.34 -7.67 15.13
N THR A 413 19.66 -7.56 15.16
CA THR A 413 20.46 -7.20 13.98
C THR A 413 21.67 -8.08 13.81
N TYR A 414 22.10 -8.24 12.55
CA TYR A 414 23.36 -8.84 12.16
C TYR A 414 24.02 -7.93 11.13
N THR A 415 25.27 -7.57 11.35
CA THR A 415 26.09 -6.87 10.35
C THR A 415 27.15 -7.85 9.87
N ALA A 416 27.31 -7.99 8.56
CA ALA A 416 28.40 -8.78 8.01
C ALA A 416 29.74 -8.17 8.46
N PRO A 417 30.77 -8.96 8.79
CA PRO A 417 32.12 -8.43 8.94
C PRO A 417 32.54 -7.70 7.67
N ALA A 418 33.17 -6.53 7.79
CA ALA A 418 33.80 -5.90 6.65
C ALA A 418 34.84 -6.85 6.04
N ALA A 419 34.82 -6.99 4.71
CA ALA A 419 35.70 -7.86 3.95
C ALA A 419 37.14 -7.31 3.87
#